data_AF-Q17PM1-F1
#
_entry.id   AF-Q17PM1-F1
#
_cell.length_a   1.000
_cell.length_b   1.000
_cell.length_c   1.000
_cell.angle_alpha   90.00
_cell.angle_beta   90.00
_cell.angle_gamma   90.00
#
_symmetry.space_group_name_H-M   'P 1'
#
loop_
_entity.id
_entity.type
_entity.pdbx_description
1 polymer ?
#
loop_
_entity_poly.entity_id
_entity_poly.type
_entity_poly.pdbx_seq_one_letter_code
_entity_poly.pdbx_strand_id
1 'polypeptide(L)'
;MDKDAKNDKLLKDFGIDLTNLSDAAQEALDDYAKIKYLTGLTEMDQSFVDGYCYQEQAKRLEARLQALPLKADIKKLKAAIKREQTDLAKLERFVEETQSQLVPADEMEKMRVTREMQIEMLRRKQRPLMEKADAINLDELIAKVDALEAEENH
;
A
#
# COMPACT_ATOMS: atom_id res chain seq x y z
N MET A 1 65.48 -26.70 -8.98
CA MET A 1 65.33 -25.62 -7.98
C MET A 1 64.26 -24.70 -8.50
N ASP A 2 63.16 -24.59 -7.75
CA ASP A 2 62.02 -23.76 -8.10
C ASP A 2 62.45 -22.30 -8.29
N LYS A 3 62.01 -21.65 -9.37
CA LYS A 3 62.35 -20.25 -9.65
C LYS A 3 61.82 -19.33 -8.55
N ASP A 4 60.67 -19.68 -7.99
CA ASP A 4 60.00 -18.91 -6.94
C ASP A 4 60.78 -18.98 -5.62
N ALA A 5 61.30 -20.15 -5.26
CA ALA A 5 62.16 -20.30 -4.07
C ALA A 5 63.50 -19.54 -4.17
N LYS A 6 64.02 -19.33 -5.39
CA LYS A 6 65.20 -18.48 -5.61
C LYS A 6 64.87 -16.99 -5.47
N ASN A 7 63.74 -16.54 -6.00
CA ASN A 7 63.30 -15.16 -5.90
C ASN A 7 62.96 -14.79 -4.44
N ASP A 8 62.28 -15.67 -3.71
CA ASP A 8 61.97 -15.45 -2.28
C ASP A 8 63.24 -15.32 -1.43
N LYS A 9 64.25 -16.14 -1.73
CA LYS A 9 65.54 -16.06 -1.03
C LYS A 9 66.25 -14.73 -1.33
N LEU A 10 66.28 -14.31 -2.59
CA LEU A 10 66.84 -13.03 -3.00
C LEU A 10 66.14 -11.85 -2.31
N LEU A 11 64.81 -11.84 -2.28
CA LEU A 11 64.05 -10.78 -1.61
C LEU A 11 64.37 -10.72 -0.11
N LYS A 12 64.44 -11.89 0.55
CA LYS A 12 64.86 -11.98 1.96
C LYS A 12 66.28 -11.49 2.19
N ASP A 13 67.21 -11.81 1.29
CA ASP A 13 68.61 -11.35 1.36
C ASP A 13 68.73 -9.81 1.22
N PHE A 14 67.75 -9.16 0.57
CA PHE A 14 67.61 -7.70 0.51
C PHE A 14 66.73 -7.09 1.63
N GLY A 15 66.34 -7.89 2.62
CA GLY A 15 65.53 -7.44 3.76
C GLY A 15 64.03 -7.29 3.46
N ILE A 16 63.56 -7.82 2.33
CA ILE A 16 62.14 -7.82 1.94
C ILE A 16 61.56 -9.19 2.32
N ASP A 17 60.82 -9.23 3.43
CA ASP A 17 60.05 -10.42 3.80
C ASP A 17 58.60 -10.29 3.32
N LEU A 18 58.27 -11.02 2.24
CA LEU A 18 56.92 -11.07 1.68
C LEU A 18 55.88 -11.63 2.67
N THR A 19 56.32 -12.31 3.73
CA THR A 19 55.42 -12.86 4.77
C THR A 19 55.08 -11.86 5.88
N ASN A 20 55.72 -10.69 5.90
CA ASN A 20 55.53 -9.65 6.91
C ASN A 20 55.28 -8.27 6.29
N LEU A 21 54.56 -8.23 5.17
CA LEU A 21 54.11 -7.00 4.54
C LEU A 21 53.05 -6.32 5.42
N SER A 22 53.04 -4.98 5.43
CA SER A 22 51.94 -4.24 6.04
C SER A 22 50.66 -4.39 5.22
N ASP A 23 49.49 -4.26 5.86
CA ASP A 23 48.19 -4.33 5.18
C ASP A 23 48.12 -3.41 3.94
N ALA A 24 48.69 -2.20 4.04
CA ALA A 24 48.74 -1.24 2.94
C ALA A 24 49.65 -1.70 1.79
N ALA A 25 50.77 -2.36 2.09
CA ALA A 25 51.65 -2.93 1.07
C ALA A 25 51.01 -4.14 0.38
N GLN A 26 50.28 -4.95 1.14
CA GLN A 26 49.53 -6.09 0.63
C GLN A 26 48.38 -5.65 -0.30
N GLU A 27 47.60 -4.65 0.11
CA GLU A 27 46.51 -4.07 -0.71
C GLU A 27 47.05 -3.45 -2.01
N ALA A 28 48.18 -2.74 -1.94
CA ALA A 28 48.83 -2.18 -3.14
C ALA A 28 49.34 -3.27 -4.11
N LEU A 29 49.86 -4.38 -3.58
CA LEU A 29 50.27 -5.55 -4.37
C LEU A 29 49.07 -6.23 -5.05
N ASP A 30 47.96 -6.37 -4.33
CA ASP A 30 46.73 -6.95 -4.85
C ASP A 30 46.11 -6.06 -5.94
N ASP A 31 46.10 -4.75 -5.74
CA ASP A 31 45.65 -3.78 -6.76
C ASP A 31 46.57 -3.82 -7.98
N TYR A 32 47.89 -3.85 -7.81
CA TYR A 32 48.83 -3.99 -8.93
C TYR A 32 48.62 -5.29 -9.69
N ALA A 33 48.46 -6.43 -8.99
CA ALA A 33 48.19 -7.73 -9.61
C ALA A 33 46.86 -7.72 -10.39
N LYS A 34 45.83 -7.08 -9.84
CA LYS A 34 44.54 -6.92 -10.48
C LYS A 34 44.62 -6.06 -11.75
N ILE A 35 45.33 -4.93 -11.72
CA ILE A 35 45.55 -4.09 -12.91
C ILE A 35 46.29 -4.89 -13.96
N LYS A 36 47.34 -5.63 -13.58
CA LYS A 36 48.11 -6.48 -14.48
C LYS A 36 47.22 -7.53 -15.16
N TYR A 37 46.36 -8.19 -14.39
CA TYR A 37 45.43 -9.19 -14.89
C TYR A 37 44.40 -8.59 -15.86
N LEU A 38 43.81 -7.44 -15.51
CA LEU A 38 42.77 -6.79 -16.31
C LEU A 38 43.31 -6.17 -17.62
N THR A 39 44.56 -5.72 -17.61
CA THR A 39 45.17 -5.04 -18.76
C THR A 39 46.00 -5.96 -19.64
N GLY A 40 46.45 -7.11 -19.11
CA GLY A 40 47.32 -8.06 -19.80
C GLY A 40 48.76 -7.56 -20.00
N LEU A 41 49.13 -6.43 -19.39
CA LEU A 41 50.46 -5.83 -19.56
C LEU A 41 51.49 -6.60 -18.73
N THR A 42 52.58 -7.03 -19.36
CA THR A 42 53.69 -7.71 -18.68
C THR A 42 54.54 -6.77 -17.84
N GLU A 43 54.69 -5.52 -18.29
CA GLU A 43 55.38 -4.43 -17.61
C GLU A 43 54.43 -3.23 -17.54
N MET A 44 54.33 -2.62 -16.35
CA MET A 44 53.49 -1.45 -16.11
C MET A 44 54.37 -0.32 -15.59
N ASP A 45 54.40 0.78 -16.32
CA ASP A 45 54.95 2.06 -15.87
C ASP A 45 54.10 2.58 -14.71
N GLN A 46 54.76 3.19 -13.71
CA GLN A 46 54.11 3.87 -12.60
C GLN A 46 53.10 4.93 -13.08
N SER A 47 53.40 5.67 -14.16
CA SER A 47 52.47 6.67 -14.71
C SER A 47 51.15 6.04 -15.20
N PHE A 48 51.21 4.82 -15.73
CA PHE A 48 50.03 4.07 -16.16
C PHE A 48 49.22 3.58 -14.96
N VAL A 49 49.90 3.04 -13.94
CA VAL A 49 49.25 2.55 -12.71
C VAL A 49 48.51 3.69 -12.02
N ASP A 50 49.16 4.84 -11.85
CA ASP A 50 48.56 6.03 -11.25
C ASP A 50 47.33 6.49 -12.07
N GLY A 51 47.48 6.61 -13.40
CA GLY A 51 46.40 7.00 -14.29
C GLY A 51 45.20 6.05 -14.22
N TYR A 52 45.44 4.74 -14.17
CA TYR A 52 44.39 3.74 -14.04
C TYR A 52 43.67 3.84 -12.70
N CYS A 53 44.42 3.97 -11.59
CA CYS A 53 43.85 4.14 -10.25
C CYS A 53 42.96 5.38 -10.16
N TYR A 54 43.40 6.51 -10.72
CA TYR A 54 42.58 7.73 -10.78
C TYR A 54 41.31 7.54 -11.61
N GLN A 55 41.38 6.88 -12.76
CA GLN A 55 40.21 6.60 -13.59
C GLN A 55 39.20 5.70 -12.88
N GLU A 56 39.65 4.63 -12.23
CA GLU A 56 38.77 3.74 -11.47
C GLU A 56 38.15 4.45 -10.27
N GLN A 57 38.90 5.27 -9.56
CA GLN A 57 38.36 6.06 -8.46
C GLN A 57 37.33 7.09 -8.95
N ALA A 58 37.59 7.74 -10.10
CA ALA A 58 36.64 8.65 -10.73
C ALA A 58 35.35 7.94 -11.13
N LYS A 59 35.42 6.77 -11.79
CA LYS A 59 34.24 5.95 -12.13
C LYS A 59 33.45 5.55 -10.88
N ARG A 60 34.13 5.13 -9.80
CA ARG A 60 33.47 4.78 -8.52
C ARG A 60 32.74 5.98 -7.93
N LEU A 61 33.36 7.17 -7.95
CA LEU A 61 32.74 8.40 -7.45
C LEU A 61 31.54 8.81 -8.30
N GLU A 62 31.65 8.72 -9.63
CA GLU A 62 30.57 9.02 -10.55
C GLU A 62 29.38 8.06 -10.36
N ALA A 63 29.64 6.76 -10.27
CA ALA A 63 28.60 5.77 -9.98
C ALA A 63 27.92 6.05 -8.62
N ARG A 64 28.69 6.46 -7.61
CA ARG A 64 28.15 6.82 -6.29
C ARG A 64 27.29 8.09 -6.35
N LEU A 65 27.71 9.09 -7.12
CA LEU A 65 26.94 10.31 -7.39
C LEU A 65 25.62 9.99 -8.09
N GLN A 66 25.63 9.13 -9.11
CA GLN A 66 24.43 8.69 -9.83
C GLN A 66 23.50 7.85 -8.96
N ALA A 67 24.04 7.04 -8.04
CA ALA A 67 23.24 6.20 -7.15
C ALA A 67 22.44 7.01 -6.09
N LEU A 68 22.91 8.20 -5.69
CA LEU A 68 22.23 9.04 -4.70
C LEU A 68 20.82 9.47 -5.11
N PRO A 69 20.60 10.12 -6.28
CA PRO A 69 19.25 10.51 -6.71
C PRO A 69 18.36 9.29 -6.93
N LEU A 70 18.89 8.20 -7.52
CA LEU A 70 18.14 6.96 -7.72
C LEU A 70 17.64 6.37 -6.39
N LYS A 71 18.47 6.36 -5.34
CA LYS A 71 18.04 5.93 -3.99
C LYS A 71 16.95 6.83 -3.41
N ALA A 72 17.05 8.14 -3.63
CA ALA A 72 16.02 9.08 -3.19
C ALA A 72 14.70 8.85 -3.93
N ASP A 73 14.74 8.61 -5.24
CA ASP A 73 13.55 8.36 -6.06
C ASP A 73 12.90 7.02 -5.73
N ILE A 74 13.69 5.97 -5.47
CA ILE A 74 13.16 4.69 -4.94
C ILE A 74 12.41 4.92 -3.63
N LYS A 75 12.93 5.76 -2.73
CA LYS A 75 12.25 6.08 -1.46
C LYS A 75 10.93 6.82 -1.70
N LYS A 76 10.91 7.79 -2.64
CA LYS A 76 9.69 8.51 -3.02
C LYS A 76 8.64 7.58 -3.64
N LEU A 77 9.04 6.72 -4.58
CA LEU A 77 8.15 5.76 -5.23
C LEU A 77 7.55 4.78 -4.23
N LYS A 78 8.35 4.26 -3.28
CA LYS A 78 7.84 3.40 -2.20
C LYS A 78 6.78 4.11 -1.34
N ALA A 79 7.00 5.39 -1.04
CA ALA A 79 6.02 6.18 -0.28
C ALA A 79 4.73 6.43 -1.09
N ALA A 80 4.85 6.68 -2.40
CA ALA A 80 3.70 6.83 -3.30
C ALA A 80 2.88 5.54 -3.40
N ILE A 81 3.52 4.39 -3.64
CA ILE A 81 2.86 3.08 -3.67
C ILE A 81 2.09 2.81 -2.38
N LYS A 82 2.70 3.10 -1.22
CA LYS A 82 2.02 2.91 0.07
C LYS A 82 0.77 3.79 0.20
N ARG A 83 0.81 5.03 -0.29
CA ARG A 83 -0.37 5.91 -0.30
C ARG A 83 -1.45 5.37 -1.22
N GLU A 84 -1.10 5.00 -2.45
CA GLU A 84 -2.05 4.44 -3.41
C GLU A 84 -2.69 3.14 -2.90
N GLN A 85 -1.92 2.24 -2.27
CA GLN A 85 -2.47 1.05 -1.62
C GLN A 85 -3.48 1.39 -0.52
N THR A 86 -3.24 2.46 0.23
CA THR A 86 -4.15 2.91 1.29
C THR A 86 -5.44 3.46 0.69
N ASP A 87 -5.35 4.21 -0.41
CA ASP A 87 -6.51 4.78 -1.09
C ASP A 87 -7.31 3.70 -1.84
N LEU A 88 -6.64 2.72 -2.44
CA LEU A 88 -7.28 1.54 -3.03
C LEU A 88 -8.10 0.78 -1.99
N ALA A 89 -7.53 0.52 -0.80
CA ALA A 89 -8.26 -0.16 0.27
C ALA A 89 -9.51 0.63 0.75
N LYS A 90 -9.47 1.97 0.72
CA LYS A 90 -10.65 2.79 1.02
C LYS A 90 -11.71 2.65 -0.07
N LEU A 91 -11.29 2.68 -1.34
CA LEU A 91 -12.19 2.54 -2.47
C LEU A 91 -12.84 1.15 -2.50
N GLU A 92 -12.09 0.10 -2.22
CA GLU A 92 -12.62 -1.27 -2.10
C GLU A 92 -13.69 -1.34 -1.01
N ARG A 93 -13.41 -0.82 0.20
CA ARG A 93 -14.41 -0.75 1.27
C ARG A 93 -15.64 0.05 0.87
N PHE A 94 -15.46 1.19 0.21
CA PHE A 94 -16.57 2.00 -0.26
C PHE A 94 -17.45 1.24 -1.25
N VAL A 95 -16.84 0.49 -2.18
CA VAL A 95 -17.56 -0.35 -3.14
C VAL A 95 -18.31 -1.48 -2.43
N GLU A 96 -17.67 -2.17 -1.48
CA GLU A 96 -18.32 -3.22 -0.68
C GLU A 96 -19.52 -2.67 0.11
N GLU A 97 -19.35 -1.53 0.79
CA GLU A 97 -20.41 -0.88 1.55
C GLU A 97 -21.57 -0.44 0.64
N THR A 98 -21.28 0.20 -0.49
CA THR A 98 -22.32 0.64 -1.43
C THR A 98 -23.04 -0.53 -2.09
N GLN A 99 -22.34 -1.61 -2.44
CA GLN A 99 -22.97 -2.83 -2.94
C GLN A 99 -23.88 -3.49 -1.91
N SER A 100 -23.48 -3.50 -0.62
CA SER A 100 -24.30 -4.06 0.45
C SER A 100 -25.60 -3.28 0.69
N GLN A 101 -25.61 -1.98 0.37
CA GLN A 101 -26.75 -1.09 0.53
C GLN A 101 -27.58 -0.96 -0.75
N LEU A 102 -27.07 -1.45 -1.88
CA LEU A 102 -27.77 -1.38 -3.16
C LEU A 102 -28.91 -2.42 -3.15
N VAL A 103 -30.14 -1.94 -3.03
CA VAL A 103 -31.31 -2.76 -3.37
C VAL A 103 -31.47 -2.73 -4.88
N PRO A 104 -31.47 -3.88 -5.57
CA PRO A 104 -31.70 -3.94 -7.02
C PRO A 104 -33.01 -3.23 -7.39
N ALA A 105 -33.01 -2.53 -8.52
CA ALA A 105 -34.18 -1.76 -8.97
C ALA A 105 -35.46 -2.62 -9.05
N ASP A 106 -35.31 -3.87 -9.48
CA ASP A 106 -36.41 -4.83 -9.56
C ASP A 106 -36.97 -5.21 -8.18
N GLU A 107 -36.12 -5.26 -7.16
CA GLU A 107 -36.51 -5.56 -5.78
C GLU A 107 -37.16 -4.36 -5.10
N MET A 108 -36.64 -3.15 -5.36
CA MET A 108 -37.31 -1.90 -4.98
C MET A 108 -38.71 -1.78 -5.60
N GLU A 109 -38.86 -2.11 -6.88
CA GLU A 109 -40.15 -2.03 -7.56
C GLU A 109 -41.15 -3.06 -6.99
N LYS A 110 -40.70 -4.30 -6.71
CA LYS A 110 -41.53 -5.30 -6.01
C LYS A 110 -41.97 -4.82 -4.63
N MET A 111 -41.06 -4.22 -3.86
CA MET A 111 -41.40 -3.64 -2.55
C MET A 111 -42.40 -2.49 -2.68
N ARG A 112 -42.25 -1.63 -3.70
CA ARG A 112 -43.18 -0.53 -3.99
C ARG A 112 -44.58 -1.05 -4.29
N VAL A 113 -44.70 -1.97 -5.24
CA VAL A 113 -45.98 -2.59 -5.62
C VAL A 113 -46.64 -3.28 -4.42
N THR A 114 -45.87 -4.01 -3.61
CA THR A 114 -46.39 -4.68 -2.41
C THR A 114 -46.93 -3.67 -1.39
N ARG A 115 -46.20 -2.58 -1.15
CA ARG A 115 -46.64 -1.50 -0.24
C ARG A 115 -47.88 -0.79 -0.78
N GLU A 116 -47.94 -0.49 -2.07
CA GLU A 116 -49.13 0.11 -2.69
C GLU A 116 -50.36 -0.77 -2.52
N MET A 117 -50.21 -2.08 -2.72
CA MET A 117 -51.29 -3.04 -2.51
C MET A 117 -51.75 -3.07 -1.03
N GLN A 118 -50.81 -3.04 -0.08
CA GLN A 118 -51.13 -2.99 1.35
C GLN A 118 -51.85 -1.69 1.74
N ILE A 119 -51.37 -0.54 1.25
CA ILE A 119 -52.01 0.77 1.48
C ILE A 119 -53.44 0.75 0.95
N GLU A 120 -53.65 0.25 -0.26
CA GLU A 120 -54.97 0.16 -0.86
C GLU A 120 -55.90 -0.79 -0.08
N MET A 121 -55.39 -1.93 0.40
CA MET A 121 -56.14 -2.83 1.28
C MET A 121 -56.54 -2.15 2.60
N LEU A 122 -55.64 -1.40 3.23
CA LEU A 122 -55.95 -0.66 4.45
C LEU A 122 -56.99 0.43 4.20
N ARG A 123 -56.87 1.18 3.10
CA ARG A 123 -57.87 2.18 2.69
C ARG A 123 -59.25 1.56 2.48
N ARG A 124 -59.32 0.39 1.82
CA ARG A 124 -60.58 -0.35 1.64
C ARG A 124 -61.19 -0.82 2.94
N LYS A 125 -60.37 -1.21 3.93
CA LYS A 125 -60.86 -1.59 5.27
C LYS A 125 -61.29 -0.38 6.11
N GLN A 126 -60.59 0.74 5.95
CA GLN A 126 -60.89 1.99 6.67
C GLN A 126 -62.19 2.63 6.20
N ARG A 127 -62.48 2.61 4.90
CA ARG A 127 -63.67 3.24 4.30
C ARG A 127 -65.00 2.86 4.97
N PRO A 128 -65.37 1.57 5.11
CA PRO A 128 -66.62 1.20 5.77
C PRO A 128 -66.63 1.49 7.27
N LEU A 129 -65.47 1.59 7.92
CA LEU A 129 -65.39 2.00 9.33
C LEU A 129 -65.67 3.50 9.47
N MET A 130 -65.15 4.32 8.56
CA MET A 130 -65.45 5.76 8.50
C MET A 130 -66.93 6.01 8.17
N GLU A 131 -67.48 5.32 7.17
CA GLU A 131 -68.91 5.42 6.83
C GLU A 131 -69.82 5.05 8.01
N LYS A 132 -69.44 4.04 8.80
CA LYS A 132 -70.17 3.69 10.03
C LYS A 132 -70.01 4.75 11.12
N ALA A 133 -68.81 5.30 11.29
CA ALA A 133 -68.57 6.37 12.27
C ALA A 133 -69.38 7.63 11.93
N ASP A 134 -69.44 8.01 10.66
CA ASP A 134 -70.20 9.17 10.18
C ASP A 134 -71.73 8.98 10.32
N ALA A 135 -72.20 7.72 10.32
CA ALA A 135 -73.61 7.38 10.51
C ALA A 135 -74.04 7.35 11.99
N ILE A 136 -73.10 7.39 12.95
CA ILE A 136 -73.41 7.40 14.38
C ILE A 136 -73.73 8.84 14.80
N ASN A 137 -74.99 9.08 15.16
CA ASN A 137 -75.38 10.33 15.80
C ASN A 137 -74.95 10.31 17.27
N LEU A 138 -73.77 10.86 17.54
CA LEU A 138 -73.19 10.91 18.89
C LEU A 138 -74.09 11.69 19.86
N ASP A 139 -74.78 12.74 19.40
CA ASP A 139 -75.66 13.54 20.26
C ASP A 139 -76.87 12.73 20.74
N GLU A 140 -77.46 11.90 19.87
CA GLU A 140 -78.56 11.01 20.25
C GLU A 140 -78.10 9.90 21.20
N LEU A 141 -76.87 9.39 21.00
CA LEU A 141 -76.30 8.36 21.86
C LEU A 141 -75.97 8.92 23.25
N ILE A 142 -75.39 10.12 23.33
CA ILE A 142 -75.13 10.84 24.59
C ILE A 142 -76.44 11.08 25.32
N ALA A 143 -77.47 11.59 24.64
CA ALA A 143 -78.78 11.84 25.26
C ALA A 143 -79.44 10.56 25.83
N LYS A 144 -79.25 9.40 25.18
CA LYS A 144 -79.72 8.10 25.70
C LYS A 144 -78.93 7.62 26.91
N VAL A 145 -77.62 7.83 26.92
CA VAL A 145 -76.78 7.48 28.08
C VAL A 145 -77.16 8.36 29.28
N ASP A 146 -77.27 9.67 29.10
CA ASP A 146 -77.68 10.60 30.15
C ASP A 146 -79.06 10.25 30.73
N ALA A 147 -80.00 9.83 29.87
CA ALA A 147 -81.33 9.39 30.30
C ALA A 147 -81.29 8.09 31.13
N LEU A 148 -80.47 7.11 30.73
CA LEU A 148 -80.29 5.86 31.48
C LEU A 148 -79.60 6.10 32.83
N GLU A 149 -78.60 6.98 32.89
CA GLU A 149 -77.95 7.38 34.14
C GLU A 149 -78.91 8.13 35.07
N ALA A 150 -79.85 8.91 34.52
CA ALA A 150 -80.90 9.55 35.30
C ALA A 150 -81.94 8.54 35.83
N GLU A 151 -82.24 7.47 35.09
CA GLU A 151 -83.12 6.39 35.52
C GLU A 151 -82.48 5.47 36.58
N GLU A 152 -81.15 5.26 36.53
CA GLU A 152 -80.42 4.47 37.55
C GLU A 152 -80.18 5.22 38.86
N ASN A 153 -80.19 6.56 38.85
CA ASN A 153 -79.99 7.42 40.02
C ASN A 153 -81.29 7.87 40.71
N HIS A 154 -82.44 7.29 40.32
CA HIS A 154 -83.76 7.52 40.92
C HIS A 154 -84.33 6.25 41.58
#